data_AF-A0A8W8NCD5-F1
#
_entry.id   AF-A0A8W8NCD5-F1
#
_cell.length_a   1.000
_cell.length_b   1.000
_cell.length_c   1.000
_cell.angle_alpha   90.00
_cell.angle_beta   90.00
_cell.angle_gamma   90.00
#
_symmetry.space_group_name_H-M   'P 1'
#
loop_
_entity.id
_entity.type
_entity.pdbx_description
1 polymer ?
#
loop_
_entity_poly.entity_id
_entity_poly.type
_entity_poly.pdbx_seq_one_letter_code
_entity_poly.pdbx_strand_id
1 'polypeptide(L)'
;MAHRILCDDYCSLEKSLKNDMPFSVSAYYIVTQLIKGSLTNRSVWVDSWPTYSVVVVSDNQHKNAGLQRVCCFCRDIKNTLALDTVLQHVAKLLSNTLLLFGLRFGVLDQLLSYRSAAYRVSNDAVVMHMPKENIRQMFVLL
;
A
#
# COMPACT_ATOMS: atom_id res chain seq x y z
N MET A 1 -5.88 -0.49 -15.21
CA MET A 1 -4.66 -1.24 -15.56
C MET A 1 -3.58 -0.75 -14.61
N ALA A 2 -2.88 -1.62 -13.89
CA ALA A 2 -1.92 -1.17 -12.87
C ALA A 2 -0.78 -0.36 -13.50
N HIS A 3 -0.50 0.81 -12.94
CA HIS A 3 0.59 1.68 -13.35
C HIS A 3 1.65 1.74 -12.24
N ARG A 4 2.91 1.48 -12.59
CA ARG A 4 4.03 1.58 -11.66
C ARG A 4 4.54 3.02 -11.63
N ILE A 5 4.56 3.63 -10.45
CA ILE A 5 5.13 4.95 -10.26
C ILE A 5 6.66 4.83 -10.21
N LEU A 6 7.33 5.64 -11.03
CA LEU A 6 8.79 5.71 -11.08
C LEU A 6 9.30 6.72 -10.04
N CYS A 7 10.59 6.63 -9.70
CA CYS A 7 11.19 7.49 -8.69
C CYS A 7 11.01 8.99 -9.00
N ASP A 8 11.10 9.37 -10.28
CA ASP A 8 10.95 10.75 -10.73
C ASP A 8 9.53 11.32 -10.46
N ASP A 9 8.53 10.44 -10.38
CA ASP A 9 7.14 10.80 -10.14
C ASP A 9 6.75 10.79 -8.66
N TYR A 10 7.62 10.33 -7.75
CA TYR A 10 7.29 10.24 -6.32
C TYR A 10 6.96 11.60 -5.70
N CYS A 11 7.66 12.67 -6.07
CA CYS A 11 7.36 14.02 -5.59
C CYS A 11 5.96 14.50 -6.02
N SER A 12 5.54 14.14 -7.23
CA SER A 12 4.19 14.45 -7.72
C SER A 12 3.13 13.64 -6.98
N LEU A 13 3.38 12.34 -6.78
CA LEU A 13 2.50 11.46 -6.03
C LEU A 13 2.36 11.91 -4.56
N GLU A 14 3.46 12.27 -3.90
CA GLU A 14 3.44 12.78 -2.52
C GLU A 14 2.51 13.99 -2.38
N LYS A 15 2.61 14.96 -3.30
CA LYS A 15 1.74 16.16 -3.29
C LYS A 15 0.27 15.80 -3.45
N SER A 16 -0.06 14.92 -4.40
CA SER A 16 -1.43 14.45 -4.59
C SER A 16 -1.94 13.73 -3.35
N LEU A 17 -1.14 12.84 -2.76
CA LEU A 17 -1.50 12.13 -1.54
C LEU A 17 -1.72 13.08 -0.37
N LYS A 18 -0.90 14.11 -0.22
CA LYS A 18 -1.09 15.13 0.82
C LYS A 18 -2.44 15.83 0.71
N ASN A 19 -2.89 16.13 -0.51
CA ASN A 19 -4.17 16.79 -0.76
C ASN A 19 -5.38 15.86 -0.53
N ASP A 20 -5.17 14.55 -0.63
CA ASP A 20 -6.18 13.50 -0.42
C ASP A 20 -6.30 13.03 1.05
N MET A 21 -5.62 13.70 1.99
CA MET A 21 -5.72 13.34 3.41
C MET A 21 -7.16 13.59 3.93
N PRO A 22 -7.70 12.72 4.81
CA PRO A 22 -7.00 11.68 5.58
C PRO A 22 -6.91 10.30 4.89
N PHE A 23 -7.57 10.07 3.75
CA PHE A 23 -7.65 8.77 3.09
C PHE A 23 -6.26 8.15 2.82
N SER A 24 -5.32 9.00 2.42
CA SER A 24 -3.99 8.65 1.92
C SER A 24 -2.89 8.69 2.97
N VAL A 25 -3.18 8.96 4.26
CA VAL A 25 -2.14 9.33 5.25
C VAL A 25 -0.96 8.34 5.33
N SER A 26 -1.26 7.03 5.33
CA SER A 26 -0.25 5.98 5.39
C SER A 26 0.52 5.85 4.09
N ALA A 27 -0.15 5.99 2.94
CA ALA A 27 0.49 5.99 1.63
C ALA A 27 1.41 7.21 1.48
N TYR A 28 0.93 8.39 1.89
CA TYR A 28 1.68 9.64 1.94
C TYR A 28 2.98 9.44 2.74
N TYR A 29 2.87 8.93 3.96
CA TYR A 29 4.05 8.68 4.80
C TYR A 29 5.06 7.75 4.11
N ILE A 30 4.61 6.63 3.55
CA ILE A 30 5.50 5.67 2.88
C ILE A 30 6.21 6.32 1.68
N VAL A 31 5.48 7.07 0.85
CA VAL A 31 6.06 7.77 -0.31
C VAL A 31 7.06 8.84 0.14
N THR A 32 6.75 9.62 1.18
CA THR A 32 7.70 10.59 1.76
C THR A 32 8.99 9.91 2.23
N GLN A 33 8.91 8.73 2.85
CA GLN A 33 10.11 7.99 3.28
C GLN A 33 10.91 7.41 2.10
N LEU A 34 10.24 7.06 0.99
CA LEU A 34 10.91 6.64 -0.25
C LEU A 34 11.69 7.80 -0.88
N ILE A 35 11.10 8.99 -0.93
CA ILE A 35 11.77 10.22 -1.43
C ILE A 35 13.01 10.54 -0.59
N LYS A 36 12.92 10.39 0.72
CA LYS A 36 14.05 10.62 1.65
C LYS A 36 15.13 9.55 1.58
N GLY A 37 14.90 8.45 0.85
CA GLY A 37 15.80 7.29 0.83
C GLY A 37 15.81 6.47 2.12
N SER A 38 14.97 6.79 3.11
CA SER A 38 14.87 6.04 4.37
C SER A 38 14.15 4.70 4.20
N LEU A 39 13.26 4.60 3.20
CA LEU A 39 12.77 3.33 2.69
C LEU A 39 13.41 3.06 1.33
N THR A 40 13.95 1.87 1.16
CA THR A 40 14.51 1.39 -0.11
C THR A 40 13.86 0.07 -0.51
N ASN A 41 14.00 -0.31 -1.79
CA ASN A 41 13.46 -1.57 -2.33
C ASN A 41 11.94 -1.71 -2.20
N ARG A 42 11.18 -0.64 -2.39
CA ARG A 42 9.71 -0.72 -2.54
C ARG A 42 9.29 -0.36 -3.95
N SER A 43 8.13 -0.86 -4.36
CA SER A 43 7.50 -0.44 -5.62
C SER A 43 6.11 0.08 -5.33
N VAL A 44 5.79 1.22 -5.91
CA VAL A 44 4.49 1.88 -5.75
C VAL A 44 3.70 1.71 -7.03
N TRP A 45 2.45 1.27 -6.89
CA TRP A 45 1.53 0.98 -7.97
C TRP A 45 0.23 1.72 -7.73
N VAL A 46 -0.36 2.22 -8.81
CA VAL A 46 -1.67 2.87 -8.80
C VAL A 46 -2.59 2.25 -9.85
N ASP A 47 -3.90 2.43 -9.72
CA ASP A 47 -4.88 1.98 -10.72
C ASP A 47 -4.88 2.83 -12.00
N SER A 48 -4.56 4.11 -11.87
CA SER A 48 -4.37 5.06 -12.95
C SER A 48 -3.49 6.23 -12.51
N TRP A 49 -2.88 6.94 -13.46
CA TRP A 49 -2.02 8.10 -13.22
C TRP A 49 -2.32 9.16 -14.28
N PRO A 50 -2.47 10.46 -13.92
CA PRO A 50 -2.22 11.09 -12.63
C PRO A 50 -3.37 11.01 -11.62
N THR A 51 -4.56 10.60 -12.05
CA THR A 51 -5.72 10.41 -11.16
C THR A 51 -5.73 8.97 -10.65
N TYR A 52 -5.70 8.77 -9.33
CA TYR A 52 -5.72 7.44 -8.72
C TYR A 52 -6.86 7.32 -7.71
N SER A 53 -7.36 6.10 -7.55
CA SER A 53 -8.24 5.72 -6.45
C SER A 53 -7.64 4.60 -5.61
N VAL A 54 -6.58 3.96 -6.10
CA VAL A 54 -5.90 2.86 -5.42
C VAL A 54 -4.41 3.14 -5.42
N VAL A 55 -3.77 2.88 -4.27
CA VAL A 55 -2.32 2.86 -4.12
C VAL A 55 -1.92 1.54 -3.49
N VAL A 56 -0.97 0.85 -4.10
CA VAL A 56 -0.45 -0.43 -3.64
C VAL A 56 1.07 -0.31 -3.54
N VAL A 57 1.63 -0.56 -2.36
CA VAL A 57 3.07 -0.51 -2.14
C VAL A 57 3.60 -1.89 -1.80
N SER A 58 4.46 -2.46 -2.64
CA SER A 58 5.12 -3.74 -2.38
C SER A 58 6.47 -3.53 -1.68
N ASP A 59 6.74 -4.33 -0.65
CA ASP A 59 8.02 -4.36 0.06
C ASP A 59 8.94 -5.46 -0.51
N ASN A 60 9.84 -5.10 -1.41
CA ASN A 60 10.63 -6.06 -2.16
C ASN A 60 11.86 -6.59 -1.39
N GLN A 61 11.98 -6.33 -0.08
CA GLN A 61 13.13 -6.78 0.70
C GLN A 61 13.20 -8.31 0.88
N HIS A 62 12.06 -9.02 0.82
CA HIS A 62 11.99 -10.47 1.05
C HIS A 62 11.49 -11.26 -0.16
N LYS A 63 11.87 -10.85 -1.38
CA LYS A 63 11.41 -11.49 -2.64
C LYS A 63 11.59 -13.02 -2.69
N ASN A 64 12.54 -13.59 -1.96
CA ASN A 64 12.90 -15.01 -2.04
C ASN A 64 12.04 -15.96 -1.19
N ALA A 65 11.11 -15.45 -0.39
CA ALA A 65 10.33 -16.27 0.54
C ALA A 65 8.99 -16.79 -0.03
N GLY A 66 8.69 -16.57 -1.32
CA GLY A 66 7.38 -16.89 -1.93
C GLY A 66 6.21 -16.01 -1.42
N LEU A 67 6.48 -15.16 -0.42
CA LEU A 67 5.55 -14.25 0.23
C LEU A 67 6.00 -12.81 0.04
N GLN A 68 5.05 -11.95 -0.33
CA GLN A 68 5.30 -10.56 -0.64
C GLN A 68 4.39 -9.68 0.22
N ARG A 69 4.97 -8.85 1.10
CA ARG A 69 4.20 -7.87 1.87
C ARG A 69 3.76 -6.72 0.99
N VAL A 70 2.50 -6.34 1.10
CA VAL A 70 1.89 -5.29 0.29
C VAL A 70 0.98 -4.42 1.16
N CYS A 71 1.24 -3.12 1.18
CA CYS A 71 0.32 -2.15 1.76
C CYS A 71 -0.68 -1.70 0.68
N CYS A 72 -1.97 -1.75 0.99
CA CYS A 72 -3.05 -1.49 0.06
C CYS A 72 -3.92 -0.35 0.58
N PHE A 73 -4.12 0.66 -0.25
CA PHE A 73 -4.92 1.83 0.06
C PHE A 73 -5.96 1.97 -1.05
N CYS A 74 -7.24 1.92 -0.69
CA CYS A 74 -8.34 1.97 -1.63
C CYS A 74 -9.32 3.06 -1.21
N ARG A 75 -9.55 4.02 -2.11
CA ARG A 75 -10.28 5.25 -1.84
C ARG A 75 -11.63 4.96 -1.25
N ASP A 76 -12.39 4.07 -1.90
CA ASP A 76 -13.72 3.65 -1.51
C ASP A 76 -14.03 2.22 -1.95
N ILE A 77 -15.09 1.65 -1.37
CA ILE A 77 -15.67 0.35 -1.75
C ILE A 77 -15.95 0.30 -3.28
N LYS A 78 -16.35 1.42 -3.89
CA LYS A 78 -16.58 1.49 -5.35
C LYS A 78 -15.32 1.18 -6.18
N ASN A 79 -14.13 1.35 -5.61
CA ASN A 79 -12.84 1.14 -6.28
C ASN A 79 -12.24 -0.24 -5.99
N THR A 80 -12.94 -1.12 -5.27
CA THR A 80 -12.42 -2.46 -4.91
C THR A 80 -12.05 -3.29 -6.12
N LEU A 81 -12.79 -3.19 -7.23
CA LEU A 81 -12.46 -3.90 -8.47
C LEU A 81 -11.14 -3.41 -9.09
N ALA A 82 -10.88 -2.10 -9.00
CA ALA A 82 -9.62 -1.53 -9.44
C ALA A 82 -8.46 -2.05 -8.56
N LEU A 83 -8.69 -2.13 -7.25
CA LEU A 83 -7.72 -2.73 -6.32
C LEU A 83 -7.43 -4.20 -6.65
N ASP A 84 -8.45 -5.02 -6.86
CA ASP A 84 -8.30 -6.43 -7.24
C ASP A 84 -7.47 -6.57 -8.54
N THR A 85 -7.73 -5.70 -9.51
CA THR A 85 -6.97 -5.65 -10.78
C THR A 85 -5.49 -5.30 -10.54
N VAL A 86 -5.21 -4.32 -9.67
CA VAL A 86 -3.83 -3.95 -9.31
C VAL A 86 -3.13 -5.10 -8.57
N LEU A 87 -3.80 -5.72 -7.60
CA LEU A 87 -3.26 -6.84 -6.84
C LEU A 87 -2.94 -8.05 -7.72
N GLN A 88 -3.81 -8.39 -8.67
CA GLN A 88 -3.54 -9.46 -9.63
C GLN A 88 -2.33 -9.16 -10.51
N HIS A 89 -2.21 -7.92 -10.97
CA HIS A 89 -1.05 -7.51 -11.76
C HIS A 89 0.24 -7.66 -10.94
N VAL A 90 0.24 -7.16 -9.70
CA VAL A 90 1.39 -7.23 -8.80
C VAL A 90 1.74 -8.69 -8.44
N ALA A 91 0.75 -9.51 -8.12
CA ALA A 91 0.95 -10.94 -7.81
C ALA A 91 1.56 -11.69 -9.00
N LYS A 92 1.04 -11.45 -10.21
CA LYS A 92 1.55 -12.08 -11.44
C LYS A 92 2.98 -11.63 -11.75
N LEU A 93 3.28 -10.34 -11.57
CA LEU A 93 4.61 -9.80 -11.85
C LEU A 93 5.66 -10.31 -10.87
N LEU A 94 5.28 -10.46 -9.60
CA LEU A 94 6.20 -10.87 -8.53
C LEU A 94 6.24 -12.38 -8.33
N SER A 95 5.35 -13.14 -8.97
CA SER A 95 5.20 -14.60 -8.81
C SER A 95 5.10 -15.06 -7.35
N ASN A 96 4.51 -14.21 -6.50
CA ASN A 96 4.46 -14.39 -5.05
C ASN A 96 3.02 -14.34 -4.53
N THR A 97 2.79 -15.01 -3.40
CA THR A 97 1.57 -14.82 -2.62
C THR A 97 1.65 -13.49 -1.88
N LEU A 98 0.60 -12.67 -1.98
CA LEU A 98 0.57 -11.33 -1.39
C LEU A 98 0.01 -11.37 0.04
N LEU A 99 0.72 -10.75 0.97
CA LEU A 99 0.24 -10.47 2.33
C LEU A 99 -0.22 -9.01 2.36
N LEU A 100 -1.53 -8.80 2.48
CA LEU A 100 -2.16 -7.50 2.33
C LEU A 100 -2.31 -6.80 3.69
N PHE A 101 -1.99 -5.50 3.72
CA PHE A 101 -2.12 -4.64 4.91
C PHE A 101 -2.84 -3.33 4.54
N GLY A 102 -3.52 -2.70 5.51
CA GLY A 102 -4.07 -1.34 5.34
C GLY A 102 -5.45 -1.25 4.67
N LEU A 103 -6.14 -2.37 4.49
CA LEU A 103 -7.51 -2.39 3.93
C LEU A 103 -8.56 -2.03 4.99
N ARG A 104 -9.52 -1.19 4.59
CA ARG A 104 -10.74 -0.98 5.39
C ARG A 104 -11.64 -2.19 5.30
N PHE A 105 -12.37 -2.48 6.37
CA PHE A 105 -13.24 -3.66 6.47
C PHE A 105 -14.19 -3.83 5.28
N GLY A 106 -14.90 -2.78 4.86
CA GLY A 106 -15.82 -2.86 3.72
C GLY A 106 -15.15 -3.13 2.36
N VAL A 107 -13.89 -2.69 2.17
CA VAL A 107 -13.12 -3.03 0.97
C VAL A 107 -12.65 -4.47 1.00
N LEU A 108 -12.20 -4.94 2.18
CA LEU A 108 -11.81 -6.34 2.38
C LEU A 108 -12.99 -7.29 2.13
N ASP A 109 -14.15 -7.02 2.73
CA ASP A 109 -15.35 -7.84 2.56
C ASP A 109 -15.74 -7.98 1.07
N GLN A 110 -15.70 -6.86 0.33
CA GLN A 110 -15.98 -6.88 -1.09
C GLN A 110 -14.90 -7.60 -1.92
N LEU A 111 -13.61 -7.51 -1.57
CA LEU A 111 -12.56 -8.32 -2.21
C LEU A 111 -12.82 -9.82 -2.03
N LEU A 112 -13.21 -10.23 -0.82
CA LEU A 112 -13.55 -11.63 -0.52
C LEU A 112 -14.77 -12.08 -1.34
N SER A 113 -15.75 -11.19 -1.53
CA SER A 113 -16.93 -11.49 -2.37
C SER A 113 -16.57 -11.72 -3.84
N TYR A 114 -15.56 -11.03 -4.36
CA TYR A 114 -15.11 -11.21 -5.74
C TYR A 114 -14.37 -12.53 -5.95
N ARG A 115 -13.53 -12.94 -4.98
CA ARG A 115 -12.69 -14.13 -5.12
C ARG A 115 -12.41 -14.81 -3.78
N SER A 116 -13.42 -15.45 -3.22
CA SER A 116 -13.33 -16.14 -1.93
C SER A 116 -12.22 -17.20 -1.87
N ALA A 117 -11.86 -17.81 -3.00
CA ALA A 117 -10.77 -18.81 -3.08
C ALA A 117 -9.36 -18.19 -3.17
N ALA A 118 -9.24 -16.92 -3.60
CA ALA A 118 -7.94 -16.28 -3.82
C ALA A 118 -7.42 -15.50 -2.60
N TYR A 119 -8.31 -15.17 -1.66
CA TYR A 119 -8.01 -14.38 -0.48
C TYR A 119 -8.28 -15.21 0.78
N ARG A 120 -7.32 -15.26 1.70
CA ARG A 120 -7.48 -15.84 3.05
C ARG A 120 -7.30 -14.74 4.08
N VAL A 121 -8.23 -14.64 5.04
CA VAL A 121 -8.18 -13.63 6.10
C VAL A 121 -7.49 -14.21 7.33
N SER A 122 -6.53 -13.48 7.90
CA SER A 122 -6.00 -13.69 9.26
C SER A 122 -6.25 -12.40 10.05
N ASN A 123 -6.89 -12.50 11.21
CA ASN A 123 -7.43 -11.34 11.96
C ASN A 123 -6.40 -10.63 12.86
N ASP A 124 -5.10 -10.79 12.61
CA ASP A 124 -4.06 -10.53 13.63
C ASP A 124 -3.49 -9.10 13.62
N ALA A 125 -4.19 -8.11 13.05
CA ALA A 125 -3.63 -6.75 12.91
C ALA A 125 -4.54 -5.66 13.51
N VAL A 126 -3.95 -4.83 14.38
CA VAL A 126 -4.52 -3.58 14.90
C VAL A 126 -3.66 -2.41 14.39
N VAL A 127 -4.29 -1.41 13.77
CA VAL A 127 -3.60 -0.19 13.30
C VAL A 127 -3.92 0.95 14.27
N MET A 128 -2.89 1.49 14.93
CA MET A 128 -3.00 2.65 15.82
C MET A 128 -2.42 3.89 15.14
N HIS A 129 -3.24 4.94 14.97
CA HIS A 129 -2.79 6.25 14.51
C HIS A 129 -2.36 7.09 15.73
N MET A 130 -1.07 7.45 15.80
CA MET A 130 -0.54 8.36 16.82
C MET A 130 -0.10 9.70 16.19
N PRO A 131 -0.42 10.84 16.82
CA PRO A 131 0.15 12.13 16.45
C PRO A 131 1.68 12.08 16.50
N LYS A 132 2.36 12.78 15.59
CA LYS A 132 3.82 12.74 15.46
C LYS A 132 4.52 13.13 16.76
N GLU A 133 3.96 14.11 17.47
CA GLU A 133 4.39 14.61 18.78
C GLU A 133 4.39 13.53 19.88
N ASN A 134 3.61 12.46 19.70
CA ASN A 134 3.54 11.35 20.65
C ASN A 134 4.50 10.20 20.29
N ILE A 135 5.20 10.28 19.15
CA ILE A 135 6.20 9.29 18.73
C ILE A 135 7.57 9.73 19.26
N ARG A 136 7.98 9.18 20.41
CA ARG A 136 9.33 9.42 20.95
C ARG A 136 10.31 8.38 20.38
N GLN A 137 11.33 8.84 19.65
CA GLN A 137 12.51 8.02 19.36
C GLN A 137 13.27 7.81 20.66
N MET A 138 13.33 6.56 21.15
CA MET A 138 14.26 6.21 22.22
C MET A 138 15.65 6.04 21.61
N PHE A 139 16.54 7.00 21.90
CA PHE A 139 17.97 6.80 21.68
C PHE A 139 18.49 5.91 22.81
N VAL A 140 18.94 4.71 22.48
CA VAL A 140 19.79 3.93 23.38
C VAL A 140 21.17 4.58 23.32
N LEU A 141 21.55 5.28 24.38
CA LEU A 141 22.94 5.69 24.61
C LEU A 141 23.73 4.40 24.87
N LEU A 142 24.57 4.01 23.91
CA LEU A 142 25.68 3.09 24.14
C LEU A 142 26.84 3.84 24.79
#